data_AF-A0A7V9PIQ2-F1
#
_entry.id   AF-A0A7V9PIQ2-F1
#
_cell.length_a   1.000
_cell.length_b   1.000
_cell.length_c   1.000
_cell.angle_alpha   90.00
_cell.angle_beta   90.00
_cell.angle_gamma   90.00
#
_symmetry.space_group_name_H-M   'P 1'
#
loop_
_entity.id
_entity.type
_entity.pdbx_description
1 polymer ?
#
loop_
_entity_poly.entity_id
_entity_poly.type
_entity_poly.pdbx_seq_one_letter_code
_entity_poly.pdbx_strand_id
1 'polypeptide(L)'
;MRYMLSAAAFLAATAAPAQAQDACSYRTTPAVGSWARYTMNRNGQDVTMRMAIVGQEKRNGKDALWFETKSETPRGTMINAVLVPGFPFEPGDVK
;
A
#
# COMPACT_ATOMS: atom_id res chain seq x y z
N MET A 1 34.40 51.42 -25.07
CA MET A 1 34.83 50.60 -23.92
C MET A 1 33.60 49.76 -23.52
N ARG A 2 33.55 48.48 -23.92
CA ARG A 2 33.61 47.30 -23.03
C ARG A 2 32.46 47.32 -22.00
N TYR A 3 31.50 46.40 -21.93
CA TYR A 3 31.57 44.95 -22.09
C TYR A 3 30.19 44.37 -22.46
N MET A 4 30.14 43.48 -23.46
CA MET A 4 29.11 42.44 -23.54
C MET A 4 29.36 41.47 -22.38
N LEU A 5 28.40 41.25 -21.49
CA LEU A 5 28.37 40.07 -20.64
C LEU A 5 27.14 39.23 -21.00
N SER A 6 27.41 38.22 -21.82
CA SER A 6 26.54 37.06 -22.01
C SER A 6 26.37 36.33 -20.69
N ALA A 7 25.14 36.25 -20.19
CA ALA A 7 24.77 35.33 -19.12
C ALA A 7 23.86 34.25 -19.70
N ALA A 8 24.45 33.23 -20.29
CA ALA A 8 23.74 31.99 -20.60
C ALA A 8 23.51 31.26 -19.26
N ALA A 9 22.34 31.48 -18.66
CA ALA A 9 21.91 30.74 -17.49
C ALA A 9 21.66 29.28 -17.90
N PHE A 10 22.56 28.39 -17.48
CA PHE A 10 22.35 26.95 -17.53
C PHE A 10 21.10 26.60 -16.70
N LEU A 11 19.99 26.29 -17.38
CA LEU A 11 18.87 25.56 -16.80
C LEU A 11 19.33 24.12 -16.54
N ALA A 12 19.94 23.89 -15.39
CA ALA A 12 20.13 22.54 -14.88
C ALA A 12 18.74 21.97 -14.57
N ALA A 13 18.17 21.23 -15.52
CA ALA A 13 17.00 20.42 -15.28
C ALA A 13 17.36 19.37 -14.22
N THR A 14 16.96 19.60 -12.98
CA THR A 14 16.98 18.58 -11.94
C THR A 14 15.92 17.55 -12.30
N ALA A 15 16.26 16.61 -13.17
CA ALA A 15 15.49 15.39 -13.33
C ALA A 15 15.58 14.63 -12.00
N ALA A 16 14.60 14.85 -11.12
CA ALA A 16 14.43 14.04 -9.93
C ALA A 16 14.35 12.56 -10.38
N PRO A 17 14.97 11.62 -9.64
CA PRO A 17 14.94 10.23 -10.04
C PRO A 17 13.48 9.74 -9.92
N ALA A 18 12.86 9.43 -11.05
CA ALA A 18 11.60 8.70 -11.11
C ALA A 18 11.72 7.25 -10.57
N GLN A 19 12.92 6.84 -10.15
CA GLN A 19 13.25 5.50 -9.66
C GLN A 19 12.71 5.17 -8.25
N ALA A 20 11.98 6.08 -7.61
CA ALA A 20 11.28 5.79 -6.35
C ALA A 20 9.86 5.19 -6.54
N GLN A 21 9.37 5.07 -7.78
CA GLN A 21 8.01 4.57 -8.07
C GLN A 21 7.93 3.06 -8.34
N ASP A 22 9.05 2.34 -8.29
CA ASP A 22 9.08 0.86 -8.43
C ASP A 22 8.60 0.12 -7.15
N ALA A 23 7.79 0.78 -6.32
CA ALA A 23 7.34 0.29 -5.02
C ALA A 23 6.15 -0.68 -5.08
N CYS A 24 5.58 -0.96 -6.26
CA CYS A 24 4.49 -1.92 -6.46
C CYS A 24 4.97 -3.21 -7.16
N SER A 25 6.13 -3.72 -6.77
CA SER A 25 6.67 -5.00 -7.28
C SER A 25 5.89 -6.23 -6.81
N TYR A 26 5.01 -6.08 -5.81
CA TYR A 26 4.15 -7.15 -5.29
C TYR A 26 2.93 -7.36 -6.21
N ARG A 27 3.16 -7.96 -7.38
CA ARG A 27 2.11 -8.37 -8.33
C ARG A 27 1.53 -9.75 -8.01
N THR A 28 1.53 -10.15 -6.73
CA THR A 28 1.10 -11.49 -6.31
C THR A 28 0.18 -11.41 -5.11
N THR A 29 -0.77 -12.33 -5.11
CA THR A 29 -1.64 -12.59 -3.96
C THR A 29 -0.84 -13.27 -2.85
N PRO A 30 -0.81 -12.73 -1.61
CA PRO A 30 -0.20 -13.42 -0.48
C PRO A 30 -0.94 -14.74 -0.19
N ALA A 31 -0.20 -15.80 0.16
CA ALA A 31 -0.79 -17.09 0.50
C ALA A 31 -1.64 -17.00 1.79
N VAL A 32 -2.66 -17.84 1.92
CA VAL A 32 -3.39 -18.02 3.18
C VAL A 32 -2.42 -18.34 4.32
N GLY A 33 -2.59 -17.67 5.46
CA GLY A 33 -1.67 -17.71 6.61
C GLY A 33 -0.59 -16.61 6.59
N SER A 34 -0.41 -15.93 5.46
CA SER A 34 0.49 -14.76 5.39
C SER A 34 -0.06 -13.62 6.24
N TRP A 35 0.79 -12.97 7.01
CA TRP A 35 0.42 -11.85 7.86
C TRP A 35 1.51 -10.78 7.92
N ALA A 36 1.09 -9.57 8.28
CA ALA A 36 1.97 -8.45 8.56
C ALA A 36 1.50 -7.73 9.82
N ARG A 37 2.43 -7.06 10.51
CA ARG A 37 2.12 -6.19 11.64
C ARG A 37 2.62 -4.80 11.34
N TYR A 38 1.79 -3.81 11.61
CA TYR A 38 2.09 -2.40 11.42
C TYR A 38 1.78 -1.64 12.71
N THR A 39 2.73 -0.83 13.17
CA THR A 39 2.53 0.07 14.30
C THR A 39 2.50 1.50 13.76
N MET A 40 1.44 2.23 14.05
CA MET A 40 1.27 3.63 13.66
C MET A 40 1.11 4.50 14.90
N ASN A 41 1.67 5.70 14.88
CA ASN A 41 1.34 6.70 15.88
C ASN A 41 0.05 7.42 15.49
N ARG A 42 -0.97 7.37 16.33
CA ARG A 42 -2.25 8.05 16.16
C ARG A 42 -2.50 8.94 17.39
N ASN A 43 -2.48 10.25 17.19
CA ASN A 43 -2.68 11.25 18.24
C ASN A 43 -1.75 11.06 19.45
N GLY A 44 -0.47 10.74 19.22
CA GLY A 44 0.52 10.54 20.29
C GLY A 44 0.46 9.18 20.96
N GLN A 45 -0.39 8.25 20.48
CA GLN A 45 -0.45 6.87 20.97
C GLN A 45 -0.05 5.89 19.87
N ASP A 46 0.77 4.90 20.21
CA ASP A 46 1.15 3.84 19.28
C ASP A 46 0.04 2.80 19.21
N VAL A 47 -0.50 2.62 18.01
CA VAL A 47 -1.53 1.62 17.70
C VAL A 47 -0.91 0.53 16.84
N THR A 48 -0.96 -0.71 17.33
CA THR A 48 -0.48 -1.88 16.58
C THR A 48 -1.66 -2.58 15.91
N MET A 49 -1.54 -2.78 14.60
CA MET A 49 -2.49 -3.50 13.76
C MET A 49 -1.81 -4.75 13.19
N ARG A 50 -2.55 -5.85 13.13
CA ARG A 50 -2.14 -7.07 12.41
C ARG A 50 -3.08 -7.29 11.24
N MET A 51 -2.52 -7.53 10.06
CA MET A 51 -3.22 -7.83 8.82
C MET A 51 -2.89 -9.26 8.41
N ALA A 52 -3.87 -10.04 7.97
CA ALA A 52 -3.66 -11.43 7.57
C ALA A 52 -4.60 -11.86 6.43
N ILE A 53 -4.11 -12.76 5.57
CA ILE A 53 -4.98 -13.54 4.67
C ILE A 53 -5.38 -14.81 5.40
N VAL A 54 -6.65 -14.94 5.75
CA VAL A 54 -7.15 -16.06 6.59
C VAL A 54 -7.92 -17.11 5.81
N GLY A 55 -8.25 -16.84 4.55
CA GLY A 55 -8.95 -17.77 3.69
C GLY A 55 -8.99 -17.31 2.24
N GLN A 56 -9.44 -18.21 1.37
CA GLN A 56 -9.64 -17.96 -0.05
C GLN A 56 -10.93 -18.66 -0.49
N GLU A 57 -11.69 -18.01 -1.37
CA GLU A 57 -12.89 -18.59 -1.98
C GLU A 57 -13.07 -18.10 -3.41
N LYS A 58 -13.97 -18.74 -4.17
CA LYS A 58 -14.37 -18.29 -5.50
C LYS A 58 -15.63 -17.43 -5.41
N ARG A 59 -15.58 -16.22 -5.95
CA ARG A 59 -16.74 -15.33 -6.10
C ARG A 59 -16.91 -14.97 -7.56
N ASN A 60 -18.06 -15.34 -8.15
CA ASN A 60 -18.35 -15.15 -9.58
C ASN A 60 -17.24 -15.73 -10.50
N GLY A 61 -16.67 -16.88 -10.13
CA GLY A 61 -15.60 -17.53 -10.89
C GLY A 61 -14.20 -16.93 -10.70
N LYS A 62 -14.06 -15.81 -9.99
CA LYS A 62 -12.78 -15.18 -9.66
C LYS A 62 -12.30 -15.55 -8.26
N ASP A 63 -10.99 -15.57 -8.05
CA ASP A 63 -10.41 -15.75 -6.72
C ASP A 63 -10.66 -14.52 -5.84
N ALA A 64 -11.08 -14.78 -4.61
CA ALA A 64 -11.27 -13.77 -3.58
C ALA A 64 -10.62 -14.25 -2.26
N LEU A 65 -10.17 -13.31 -1.44
CA LEU A 65 -9.38 -13.55 -0.25
C LEU A 65 -10.07 -12.95 0.95
N TRP A 66 -10.12 -13.71 2.04
CA TRP A 66 -10.52 -13.17 3.33
C TRP A 66 -9.33 -12.44 3.95
N PHE A 67 -9.39 -11.11 3.91
CA PHE A 67 -8.41 -10.21 4.53
C PHE A 67 -8.91 -9.79 5.92
N GLU A 68 -8.19 -10.17 6.96
CA GLU A 68 -8.51 -9.84 8.34
C GLU A 68 -7.56 -8.75 8.86
N THR A 69 -8.13 -7.76 9.53
CA THR A 69 -7.40 -6.78 10.33
C THR A 69 -7.78 -6.93 11.79
N LYS A 70 -6.79 -7.16 12.66
CA LYS A 70 -6.92 -7.17 14.11
C LYS A 70 -6.26 -5.92 14.70
N SER A 71 -6.98 -5.23 15.59
CA SER A 71 -6.46 -4.07 16.33
C SER A 71 -6.82 -4.17 17.80
N GLU A 72 -5.89 -3.75 18.66
CA GLU A 72 -6.16 -3.61 20.10
C GLU A 72 -6.59 -2.15 20.37
N THR A 73 -7.74 -1.98 21.01
CA THR A 73 -8.28 -0.66 21.36
C THR A 73 -8.56 -0.61 22.87
N PRO A 74 -8.74 0.58 23.47
CA PRO A 74 -9.15 0.69 24.87
C PRO A 74 -10.48 0.00 25.21
N ARG A 75 -11.31 -0.30 24.19
CA ARG A 75 -12.60 -1.01 24.35
C ARG A 75 -12.49 -2.53 24.15
N GLY A 76 -11.27 -3.04 23.95
CA GLY A 76 -10.99 -4.44 23.66
C GLY A 76 -10.47 -4.67 22.25
N THR A 77 -10.31 -5.94 21.90
CA THR A 77 -9.85 -6.38 20.58
C THR A 77 -10.95 -6.21 19.53
N MET A 78 -10.62 -5.56 18.42
CA MET A 78 -11.48 -5.46 17.25
C MET A 78 -10.89 -6.27 16.09
N ILE A 79 -11.71 -7.12 15.49
CA ILE A 79 -11.38 -7.91 14.30
C ILE A 79 -12.35 -7.54 13.19
N ASN A 80 -11.83 -7.10 12.05
CA ASN A 80 -12.57 -6.81 10.84
C ASN A 80 -12.11 -7.76 9.74
N ALA A 81 -13.02 -8.52 9.14
CA ALA A 81 -12.73 -9.39 8.02
C ALA A 81 -13.51 -8.92 6.79
N VAL A 82 -12.80 -8.76 5.67
CA VAL A 82 -13.39 -8.34 4.39
C VAL A 82 -12.94 -9.30 3.30
N LEU A 83 -13.86 -9.58 2.38
CA LEU A 83 -13.56 -10.38 1.20
C LEU A 83 -13.09 -9.45 0.09
N VAL A 84 -11.83 -9.59 -0.33
CA VAL A 84 -11.22 -8.76 -1.37
C VAL A 84 -10.90 -9.60 -2.61
N PRO A 85 -10.96 -9.04 -3.83
CA PRO A 85 -10.48 -9.72 -5.02
C PRO A 85 -9.00 -10.13 -4.90
N GLY A 86 -8.66 -11.32 -5.37
CA GLY A 86 -7.27 -11.73 -5.54
C GLY A 86 -6.63 -11.04 -6.74
N PHE A 87 -5.32 -10.83 -6.71
CA PHE A 87 -4.59 -10.30 -7.87
C PHE A 87 -4.47 -11.36 -8.98
N PRO A 88 -4.57 -10.96 -10.27
CA PRO A 88 -4.95 -9.63 -10.76
C PRO A 88 -6.45 -9.36 -10.60
N PHE A 89 -6.81 -8.12 -10.24
CA PHE A 89 -8.19 -7.68 -10.15
C PHE A 89 -8.40 -6.35 -10.87
N GLU A 90 -9.62 -6.12 -11.34
CA GLU A 90 -10.02 -4.83 -11.91
C GLU A 90 -10.59 -3.93 -10.81
N PRO A 91 -10.44 -2.59 -10.85
CA PRO A 91 -11.00 -1.70 -9.84
C PRO A 91 -12.50 -1.90 -9.56
N GLY A 92 -13.27 -2.32 -10.57
CA GLY A 92 -14.69 -2.64 -10.43
C GLY A 92 -15.02 -3.95 -9.69
N ASP A 93 -14.02 -4.77 -9.36
CA ASP A 93 -14.19 -6.00 -8.60
C ASP A 93 -14.28 -5.75 -7.07
N VAL A 94 -13.86 -4.57 -6.60
CA VAL A 94 -13.97 -4.13 -5.20
C VAL A 94 -15.38 -3.57 -4.96
N LYS A 95 -16.16 -4.19 -4.06
CA LYS A 95 -17.54 -3.80 -3.73
C LYS A 95 -17.71 -3.58 -2.23
#